data_AF-A0A938GCT0-F1
#
_entry.id   AF-A0A938GCT0-F1
#
_cell.length_a   1.000
_cell.length_b   1.000
_cell.length_c   1.000
_cell.angle_alpha   90.00
_cell.angle_beta   90.00
_cell.angle_gamma   90.00
#
_symmetry.space_group_name_H-M   'P 1'
#
loop_
_entity.id
_entity.type
_entity.pdbx_description
1 polymer ?
#
loop_
_entity_poly.entity_id
_entity_poly.type
_entity_poly.pdbx_seq_one_letter_code
_entity_poly.pdbx_strand_id
1 'polypeptide(L)'
;MTLWLGSDDWVYVWVNGESVHGYTEPRSCAPDQDRINVQLKKGANRILLKIGNNTDDWCFCLRVAEGGDGLMVGKDSEQKLSALPGGPSN
;
A
#
# COMPACT_ATOMS: atom_id res chain seq x y z
N MET A 1 -8.96 14.36 3.13
CA MET A 1 -7.96 13.32 3.41
C MET A 1 -7.74 12.51 2.15
N THR A 2 -6.57 11.90 1.98
CA THR A 2 -6.28 11.07 0.81
C THR A 2 -5.85 9.68 1.27
N LEU A 3 -6.40 8.64 0.64
CA LEU A 3 -5.90 7.27 0.76
C LEU A 3 -4.86 7.04 -0.31
N TRP A 4 -3.68 6.59 0.10
CA TRP A 4 -2.62 6.25 -0.84
C TRP A 4 -2.42 4.75 -0.76
N LEU A 5 -2.56 4.10 -1.91
CA LEU A 5 -2.83 2.68 -2.00
C LEU A 5 -1.89 2.04 -3.02
N GLY A 6 -1.40 0.84 -2.69
CA GLY A 6 -0.82 -0.10 -3.63
C GLY A 6 -1.56 -1.44 -3.54
N SER A 7 -1.60 -2.18 -4.65
CA SER A 7 -2.17 -3.53 -4.68
C SER A 7 -1.41 -4.45 -5.60
N ASP A 8 -1.55 -5.74 -5.34
CA ASP A 8 -1.22 -6.86 -6.21
C ASP A 8 -2.35 -7.89 -6.08
N ASP A 9 -3.21 -8.08 -7.07
CA ASP A 9 -3.24 -7.45 -8.40
C ASP A 9 -4.13 -6.20 -8.39
N TRP A 10 -5.44 -6.43 -8.34
CA TRP A 10 -6.47 -5.41 -8.50
C TRP A 10 -7.17 -5.10 -7.18
N VAL A 11 -7.85 -3.95 -7.12
CA VAL A 11 -8.44 -3.45 -5.88
C VAL A 11 -9.75 -2.69 -6.10
N TYR A 12 -10.71 -2.90 -5.20
CA TYR A 12 -11.84 -2.00 -4.98
C TYR A 12 -11.82 -1.46 -3.55
N VAL A 13 -12.21 -0.20 -3.37
CA VAL A 13 -12.21 0.47 -2.07
C VAL A 13 -13.57 1.09 -1.79
N TRP A 14 -14.06 0.85 -0.57
CA TRP A 14 -15.23 1.53 -0.01
C TRP A 14 -14.86 2.29 1.25
N VAL A 15 -15.44 3.48 1.41
CA VAL A 15 -15.34 4.28 2.63
C VAL A 15 -16.75 4.53 3.16
N ASN A 16 -17.01 4.12 4.39
CA ASN A 16 -18.30 4.23 5.05
C ASN A 16 -19.48 3.62 4.25
N GLY A 17 -19.20 2.57 3.47
CA GLY A 17 -20.18 1.87 2.63
C GLY A 17 -20.30 2.40 1.20
N GLU A 18 -19.65 3.52 0.87
CA GLU A 18 -19.66 4.11 -0.47
C GLU A 18 -18.42 3.68 -1.25
N SER A 19 -18.61 3.25 -2.51
CA SER A 19 -17.49 2.89 -3.40
C SER A 19 -16.75 4.15 -3.82
N VAL A 20 -15.45 4.21 -3.55
CA VAL A 20 -14.62 5.39 -3.84
C VAL A 20 -13.52 5.13 -4.87
N HIS A 21 -13.15 3.87 -5.10
CA HIS A 21 -12.10 3.50 -6.06
C HIS A 21 -12.26 2.08 -6.57
N GLY A 22 -11.79 1.88 -7.81
CA GLY A 22 -11.69 0.57 -8.45
C GLY A 22 -10.56 0.60 -9.47
N TYR A 23 -9.69 -0.41 -9.42
CA TYR A 23 -8.64 -0.66 -10.38
C TYR A 23 -8.64 -2.16 -10.65
N THR A 24 -8.78 -2.57 -11.92
CA THR A 24 -9.04 -3.97 -12.31
C THR A 24 -7.96 -4.61 -13.16
N GLU A 25 -6.88 -3.88 -13.45
CA GLU A 25 -5.75 -4.41 -14.22
C GLU A 25 -4.75 -5.12 -13.29
N PRO A 26 -4.03 -6.15 -13.78
CA PRO A 26 -2.94 -6.78 -13.03
C PRO A 26 -1.78 -5.80 -12.79
N ARG A 27 -1.20 -5.80 -11.59
CA ARG A 27 -0.01 -5.00 -11.25
C ARG A 27 0.69 -5.56 -10.02
N SER A 28 2.01 -5.37 -9.94
CA SER A 28 2.72 -5.64 -8.69
C SER A 28 2.48 -4.53 -7.66
N CYS A 29 2.46 -4.88 -6.37
CA CYS A 29 2.22 -3.91 -5.30
C CYS A 29 3.41 -2.96 -5.14
N ALA A 30 3.14 -1.65 -5.23
CA ALA A 30 4.09 -0.60 -4.86
C ALA A 30 3.39 0.48 -4.01
N PRO A 31 4.11 1.13 -3.07
CA PRO A 31 3.54 2.25 -2.33
C PRO A 31 3.01 3.35 -3.24
N ASP A 32 1.88 3.95 -2.85
CA ASP A 32 1.34 5.18 -3.45
C ASP A 32 0.94 5.12 -4.94
N GLN A 33 0.68 3.93 -5.49
CA GLN A 33 0.23 3.78 -6.87
C GLN A 33 -1.08 4.52 -7.15
N ASP A 34 -2.05 4.44 -6.23
CA ASP A 34 -3.31 5.18 -6.31
C ASP A 34 -3.38 6.27 -5.22
N ARG A 35 -3.95 7.43 -5.56
CA ARG A 35 -4.25 8.52 -4.62
C ARG A 35 -5.75 8.86 -4.69
N ILE A 36 -6.50 8.48 -3.66
CA ILE A 36 -7.95 8.55 -3.65
C ILE A 36 -8.39 9.61 -2.64
N ASN A 37 -8.99 10.70 -3.11
CA ASN A 37 -9.53 11.73 -2.24
C ASN A 37 -10.83 11.25 -1.60
N VAL A 38 -10.89 11.28 -0.27
CA VAL A 38 -12.04 10.78 0.50
C VAL A 38 -12.47 11.79 1.56
N GLN A 39 -13.77 11.76 1.85
CA GLN A 39 -14.35 12.50 2.97
C GLN A 39 -14.46 11.58 4.18
N LEU A 40 -13.70 11.87 5.23
CA LEU A 40 -13.78 11.18 6.51
C LEU A 40 -14.67 11.95 7.46
N LYS A 41 -15.46 11.23 8.25
CA LYS A 41 -16.31 11.78 9.31
C LYS A 41 -15.50 11.89 10.59
N LYS A 42 -15.85 12.83 11.47
CA LYS A 42 -15.29 12.87 12.83
C LYS A 42 -15.61 11.55 13.54
N GLY A 43 -14.59 10.92 14.15
CA GLY A 43 -14.73 9.63 14.83
C GLY A 43 -14.41 8.44 13.92
N ALA A 44 -15.08 7.31 14.15
CA ALA A 44 -14.79 6.07 13.45
C ALA A 44 -15.22 6.14 11.98
N ASN A 45 -14.34 5.70 11.08
CA ASN A 45 -14.62 5.50 9.67
C ASN A 45 -14.32 4.04 9.30
N ARG A 46 -15.18 3.45 8.47
CA ARG A 46 -14.94 2.10 7.95
C ARG A 46 -14.32 2.21 6.57
N ILE A 47 -13.18 1.56 6.38
CA ILE A 47 -12.54 1.42 5.08
C ILE A 47 -12.52 -0.08 4.76
N LEU A 48 -13.10 -0.45 3.64
CA LEU A 48 -13.11 -1.83 3.15
C LEU A 48 -12.32 -1.87 1.84
N LEU A 49 -11.39 -2.81 1.75
CA LEU A 49 -10.66 -3.11 0.53
C LEU A 49 -11.05 -4.52 0.10
N LYS A 50 -11.31 -4.69 -1.20
CA LYS A 50 -11.36 -5.99 -1.85
C LYS A 50 -10.13 -6.09 -2.74
N ILE A 51 -9.19 -6.93 -2.35
CA ILE A 51 -8.01 -7.26 -3.14
C ILE A 51 -8.34 -8.50 -3.97
N GLY A 52 -8.00 -8.46 -5.24
CA GLY A 52 -8.03 -9.62 -6.09
C GLY A 52 -6.64 -10.05 -6.50
N ASN A 53 -6.46 -11.36 -6.55
CA ASN A 53 -5.25 -12.02 -6.98
C ASN A 53 -5.59 -12.86 -8.21
N ASN A 54 -4.89 -12.64 -9.30
CA ASN A 54 -5.03 -13.42 -10.51
C ASN A 54 -4.18 -14.69 -10.43
N THR A 55 -2.92 -14.58 -10.02
CA THR A 55 -1.95 -15.68 -9.94
C THR A 55 -0.85 -15.39 -8.91
N ASP A 56 -0.22 -16.44 -8.37
CA ASP A 56 0.91 -16.34 -7.44
C ASP A 56 0.57 -15.57 -6.14
N ASP A 57 1.48 -14.71 -5.70
CA ASP A 57 1.35 -13.96 -4.45
C ASP A 57 0.43 -12.74 -4.60
N TRP A 58 0.03 -12.17 -3.47
CA TRP A 58 -0.77 -10.95 -3.43
C TRP A 58 -0.30 -10.04 -2.32
N CYS A 59 -0.55 -8.74 -2.47
CA CYS A 59 -0.12 -7.74 -1.51
C CYS A 59 -1.01 -6.49 -1.59
N PHE A 60 -1.06 -5.73 -0.51
CA PHE A 60 -1.56 -4.36 -0.54
C PHE A 60 -0.82 -3.51 0.48
N CYS A 61 -0.80 -2.20 0.23
CA CYS A 61 -0.41 -1.22 1.23
C CYS A 61 -1.39 -0.06 1.19
N LEU A 62 -1.74 0.46 2.37
CA LEU A 62 -2.66 1.59 2.49
C LEU A 62 -2.11 2.55 3.53
N ARG A 63 -2.08 3.84 3.20
CA ARG A 63 -1.91 4.90 4.18
C ARG A 63 -2.98 5.97 4.06
N VAL A 64 -3.29 6.57 5.20
CA VAL A 64 -4.17 7.73 5.31
C VAL A 64 -3.26 8.94 5.49
N ALA A 65 -3.28 9.88 4.55
CA ALA A 65 -2.39 11.05 4.57
C ALA A 65 -3.14 12.35 4.26
N GLU A 66 -2.57 13.46 4.75
CA GLU A 66 -3.06 14.82 4.57
C GLU A 66 -2.09 15.60 3.68
N GLY A 67 -2.34 15.63 2.36
CA GLY A 67 -1.44 16.27 1.39
C GLY A 67 -0.01 15.66 1.34
N GLY A 68 0.84 16.15 0.42
CA GLY A 68 2.27 15.81 0.34
C GLY A 68 2.75 15.07 -0.92
N ASP A 69 4.08 14.86 -1.01
CA ASP A 69 4.76 14.43 -2.25
C ASP A 69 4.81 12.92 -2.48
N GLY A 70 4.78 12.07 -1.45
CA GLY A 70 5.27 10.70 -1.62
C GLY A 70 5.61 10.02 -0.32
N LEU A 71 5.63 8.69 -0.29
CA LEU A 71 6.44 7.95 0.64
C LEU A 71 7.85 7.96 0.04
N MET A 72 8.75 8.72 0.65
CA MET A 72 10.14 8.70 0.26
C MET A 72 10.81 7.53 0.98
N VAL A 73 11.25 6.52 0.24
CA VAL A 73 12.09 5.47 0.81
C VAL A 73 13.46 6.06 1.04
N GLY A 74 13.83 6.25 2.32
CA GLY A 74 15.19 6.64 2.69
C GLY A 74 16.15 5.53 2.24
N LYS A 75 17.24 5.89 1.55
CA LYS A 75 18.21 4.94 0.97
C LYS A 75 19.07 4.17 1.99
N ASP A 76 18.70 4.14 3.27
CA ASP A 76 19.64 3.81 4.35
C ASP A 76 19.51 2.40 4.95
N SER A 77 18.75 1.47 4.33
CA SER A 77 18.63 0.10 4.86
C SER A 77 19.41 -0.98 4.09
N GLU A 78 19.93 -0.71 2.90
CA GLU A 78 20.62 -1.74 2.10
C GLU A 78 22.10 -1.98 2.49
N GLN A 79 22.73 -1.13 3.31
CA GLN A 79 24.16 -1.30 3.67
C GLN A 79 24.44 -2.11 4.94
N LYS A 80 23.44 -2.64 5.65
CA LYS A 80 23.69 -3.38 6.91
C LYS A 80 23.61 -4.91 6.83
N LEU A 81 23.32 -5.50 5.67
CA LEU A 81 23.36 -6.97 5.51
C LEU A 81 24.71 -7.53 5.04
N SER A 82 25.62 -6.72 4.50
CA SER A 82 26.95 -7.17 4.07
C SER A 82 28.03 -7.11 5.16
N ALA A 83 27.70 -6.57 6.35
CA ALA A 83 28.66 -6.33 7.43
C ALA A 83 28.61 -7.37 8.57
N LEU A 84 27.90 -8.49 8.40
CA LEU A 84 27.98 -9.59 9.36
C LEU A 84 29.29 -10.37 9.08
N PRO A 85 30.25 -10.44 10.02
CA PRO A 85 31.42 -11.29 9.85
C PRO A 85 30.96 -12.73 9.71
N GLY A 86 31.53 -13.43 8.71
CA GLY A 86 31.19 -14.79 8.36
C GLY A 86 31.15 -15.71 9.58
N GLY A 87 30.01 -16.36 9.77
CA GLY A 87 29.86 -17.42 10.77
C GLY A 87 30.85 -18.56 10.49
N PRO A 88 31.28 -19.29 11.53
CA PRO A 88 32.27 -20.34 11.37
C PRO A 88 31.75 -21.46 10.47
N SER A 89 32.60 -21.90 9.54
CA SER A 89 32.39 -23.10 8.74
C SER A 89 32.52 -24.35 9.61
N ASN A 90 31.56 -25.27 9.50
CA ASN A 90 31.74 -26.69 9.81
C ASN A 90 32.11 -27.44 8.53
#